data_AF-A0A836JUG3-F1
#
_entry.id   AF-A0A836JUG3-F1
#
_cell.length_a   1.000
_cell.length_b   1.000
_cell.length_c   1.000
_cell.angle_alpha   90.00
_cell.angle_beta   90.00
_cell.angle_gamma   90.00
#
_symmetry.space_group_name_H-M   'P 1'
#
loop_
_entity.id
_entity.type
_entity.pdbx_description
1 polymer ?
#
loop_
_entity_poly.entity_id
_entity_poly.type
_entity_poly.pdbx_seq_one_letter_code
_entity_poly.pdbx_strand_id
1 'polypeptide(L)'
;MSFQIDFLNFSEQIIPTLTPELIGHFSIDGDLQYHADLSQLKYYIPPSDPNNVNFDLNKNFISTRHRPTSYLKLDNLLRWLSNNFHRLEKPLSVQEERWLDIEFIASLGTIKTILCSPYKMRDEWIICASKYRGTIYLCEFYSDKREHHYVNASMNKLKFMSFLRKRCNVNPARGPFHFRAPSKIFWKTVRGMIPHKTQRGKDALRRLKVYEGCPPPYDRRKRVVVPGAMRVICLKPGRKYCHVGRLSHEVGWKYKDVVRTLENKRRTRAILEVQKRNKLKKLTKQAGESVAKATAPYTAIINNFGYN
;
A
#
# COMPACT_ATOMS: atom_id res chain seq x y z
N MET A 1 -22.70 2.53 26.15
CA MET A 1 -23.59 1.36 26.29
C MET A 1 -23.05 0.26 25.40
N SER A 2 -22.68 -0.88 25.97
CA SER A 2 -22.33 -2.09 25.20
C SER A 2 -23.60 -2.92 25.05
N PHE A 3 -24.03 -3.16 23.81
CA PHE A 3 -25.15 -4.06 23.52
C PHE A 3 -24.58 -5.46 23.29
N GLN A 4 -24.99 -6.44 24.10
CA GLN A 4 -24.62 -7.84 23.95
C GLN A 4 -25.83 -8.58 23.37
N ILE A 5 -25.65 -9.25 22.23
CA ILE A 5 -26.69 -10.08 21.62
C ILE A 5 -26.56 -11.47 22.25
N ASP A 6 -27.61 -11.92 22.93
CA ASP A 6 -27.67 -13.25 23.55
C ASP A 6 -28.19 -14.27 22.52
N PHE A 7 -27.27 -15.06 21.97
CA PHE A 7 -27.55 -15.96 20.84
C PHE A 7 -28.24 -17.28 21.24
N LEU A 8 -28.37 -17.57 22.54
CA LEU A 8 -28.92 -18.83 23.03
C LEU A 8 -30.45 -18.93 22.88
N ASN A 9 -31.14 -17.81 22.68
CA ASN A 9 -32.61 -17.73 22.60
C ASN A 9 -33.15 -17.39 21.19
N PHE A 10 -32.33 -17.45 20.14
CA PHE A 10 -32.78 -17.19 18.77
C PHE A 10 -33.54 -18.40 18.22
N SER A 11 -34.87 -18.41 18.39
CA SER A 11 -35.76 -19.43 17.82
C SER A 11 -35.67 -19.43 16.28
N GLU A 12 -35.38 -20.59 15.67
CA GLU A 12 -35.31 -20.78 14.21
C GLU A 12 -36.65 -20.49 13.48
N GLN A 13 -37.76 -20.37 14.21
CA GLN A 13 -39.11 -20.24 13.65
C GLN A 13 -39.55 -18.82 13.26
N ILE A 14 -38.71 -17.79 13.40
CA ILE A 14 -39.08 -16.41 13.07
C ILE A 14 -37.98 -15.77 12.23
N ILE A 15 -37.76 -16.27 11.01
CA ILE A 15 -36.99 -15.53 10.01
C ILE A 15 -37.99 -14.62 9.28
N PRO A 16 -37.97 -13.29 9.49
CA PRO A 16 -38.90 -12.39 8.81
C PRO A 16 -38.68 -12.48 7.29
N THR A 17 -39.78 -12.64 6.56
CA THR A 17 -39.74 -12.57 5.09
C THR A 17 -39.50 -11.12 4.67
N LEU A 18 -38.32 -10.84 4.13
CA LEU A 18 -37.97 -9.51 3.63
C LEU A 18 -38.49 -9.35 2.19
N THR A 19 -39.44 -8.44 1.98
CA THR A 19 -39.92 -8.06 0.64
C THR A 19 -39.20 -6.78 0.19
N PRO A 20 -38.40 -6.83 -0.90
CA PRO A 20 -37.75 -5.63 -1.41
C PRO A 20 -38.73 -4.76 -2.20
N GLU A 21 -38.78 -3.46 -1.89
CA GLU A 21 -39.52 -2.46 -2.65
C GLU A 21 -38.56 -1.49 -3.34
N LEU A 22 -38.79 -1.19 -4.62
CA LEU A 22 -37.98 -0.24 -5.38
C LEU A 22 -38.53 1.18 -5.22
N ILE A 23 -37.88 1.97 -4.36
CA ILE A 23 -38.28 3.37 -4.09
C ILE A 23 -37.72 4.36 -5.13
N GLY A 24 -36.54 4.04 -5.71
CA GLY A 24 -36.00 4.78 -6.84
C GLY A 24 -34.57 4.35 -7.20
N HIS A 25 -33.92 5.17 -8.04
CA HIS A 25 -32.65 4.82 -8.67
C HIS A 25 -31.71 6.01 -8.81
N PHE A 26 -30.41 5.70 -8.88
CA PHE A 26 -29.36 6.62 -9.30
C PHE A 26 -28.20 5.84 -9.90
N SER A 27 -27.30 6.54 -10.59
CA SER A 27 -26.13 5.93 -11.22
C SER A 27 -24.86 6.69 -10.85
N ILE A 28 -23.71 6.02 -10.99
CA ILE A 28 -22.39 6.57 -10.67
C ILE A 28 -21.49 6.34 -11.88
N ASP A 29 -20.85 7.40 -12.36
CA ASP A 29 -19.96 7.32 -13.52
C ASP A 29 -18.53 6.86 -13.20
N GLY A 30 -17.70 6.77 -14.25
CA GLY A 30 -16.29 6.38 -14.14
C GLY A 30 -15.42 7.32 -13.29
N ASP A 31 -15.89 8.54 -13.03
CA ASP A 31 -15.23 9.56 -12.21
C ASP A 31 -15.86 9.69 -10.80
N LEU A 32 -16.68 8.70 -10.44
CA LEU A 32 -17.41 8.61 -9.17
C LEU A 32 -18.40 9.76 -8.93
N GLN A 33 -18.85 10.43 -9.99
CA GLN A 33 -19.88 11.44 -9.88
C GLN A 33 -21.26 10.81 -9.84
N TYR A 34 -22.11 11.42 -9.02
CA TYR A 34 -23.50 11.03 -8.83
C TYR A 34 -24.35 11.56 -9.99
N HIS A 35 -25.19 10.69 -10.55
CA HIS A 35 -26.20 11.03 -11.56
C HIS A 35 -27.57 10.54 -11.09
N ALA A 36 -28.58 11.41 -11.14
CA ALA A 36 -29.94 11.11 -10.67
C ALA A 36 -30.78 10.31 -11.69
N ASP A 37 -30.15 9.36 -12.38
CA ASP A 37 -30.73 8.61 -13.49
C ASP A 37 -30.17 7.18 -13.56
N LEU A 38 -30.47 6.46 -14.63
CA LEU A 38 -29.93 5.14 -14.93
C LEU A 38 -28.87 5.16 -16.06
N SER A 39 -28.27 6.33 -16.34
CA SER A 39 -27.39 6.51 -17.51
C SER A 39 -26.16 5.60 -17.52
N GLN A 40 -25.65 5.23 -16.33
CA GLN A 40 -24.48 4.34 -16.20
C GLN A 40 -24.85 2.87 -16.01
N LEU A 41 -26.13 2.49 -16.15
CA LEU A 41 -26.55 1.10 -16.02
C LEU A 41 -25.96 0.30 -17.18
N LYS A 42 -25.15 -0.72 -16.85
CA LYS A 42 -24.58 -1.62 -17.85
C LYS A 42 -25.48 -2.84 -17.97
N TYR A 43 -26.08 -3.02 -19.13
CA TYR A 43 -26.83 -4.22 -19.46
C TYR A 43 -25.89 -5.34 -19.89
N TYR A 44 -26.27 -6.58 -19.58
CA TYR A 44 -25.63 -7.74 -20.18
C TYR A 44 -25.89 -7.71 -21.69
N ILE A 45 -24.80 -7.64 -22.47
CA ILE A 45 -24.86 -7.81 -23.91
C ILE A 45 -24.38 -9.23 -24.17
N PRO A 46 -25.25 -10.16 -24.60
CA PRO A 46 -24.82 -11.52 -24.89
C PRO A 46 -23.75 -11.51 -25.99
N PRO A 47 -22.77 -12.42 -25.91
CA PRO A 47 -21.80 -12.57 -26.97
C PRO A 47 -22.48 -13.02 -28.25
N SER A 48 -21.96 -12.59 -29.40
CA SER A 48 -22.50 -12.97 -30.72
C SER A 48 -22.52 -14.48 -30.93
N ASP A 49 -21.58 -15.21 -30.33
CA ASP A 49 -21.54 -16.68 -30.28
C ASP A 49 -21.42 -17.15 -28.81
N PRO A 50 -22.49 -17.76 -28.24
CA PRO A 50 -22.47 -18.30 -26.89
C PRO A 50 -21.47 -19.45 -26.67
N ASN A 51 -21.11 -20.17 -27.73
CA ASN A 51 -20.24 -21.35 -27.65
C ASN A 51 -18.77 -21.01 -27.90
N ASN A 52 -18.47 -19.82 -28.42
CA ASN A 52 -17.12 -19.35 -28.68
C ASN A 52 -16.95 -17.87 -28.31
N VAL A 53 -16.86 -17.62 -27.02
CA VAL A 53 -16.63 -16.28 -26.46
C VAL A 53 -15.18 -15.86 -26.63
N ASN A 54 -14.86 -15.19 -27.75
CA ASN A 54 -13.56 -14.57 -27.99
C ASN A 54 -13.38 -13.28 -27.17
N PHE A 55 -13.34 -13.41 -25.84
CA PHE A 55 -13.11 -12.29 -24.93
C PHE A 55 -11.65 -11.82 -25.05
N ASP A 56 -11.44 -10.71 -25.76
CA ASP A 56 -10.16 -10.02 -25.72
C ASP A 56 -9.97 -9.36 -24.33
N LEU A 57 -9.20 -10.02 -23.48
CA LEU A 57 -8.87 -9.57 -22.13
C LEU A 57 -7.99 -8.31 -22.11
N ASN A 58 -7.43 -7.90 -23.26
CA ASN A 58 -6.68 -6.66 -23.41
C ASN A 58 -7.55 -5.48 -23.87
N LYS A 59 -8.79 -5.75 -24.31
CA LYS A 59 -9.74 -4.72 -24.74
C LYS A 59 -9.97 -3.75 -23.59
N ASN A 60 -9.77 -2.46 -23.86
CA ASN A 60 -9.86 -1.37 -22.88
C ASN A 60 -8.84 -1.40 -21.73
N PHE A 61 -7.77 -2.19 -21.78
CA PHE A 61 -6.76 -2.23 -20.71
C PHE A 61 -6.12 -0.86 -20.43
N ILE A 62 -5.87 -0.08 -21.48
CA ILE A 62 -5.25 1.27 -21.39
C ILE A 62 -6.25 2.31 -20.84
N SER A 63 -7.54 2.18 -21.19
CA SER A 63 -8.61 3.09 -20.78
C SER A 63 -9.28 2.67 -19.45
N THR A 64 -8.97 1.49 -18.92
CA THR A 64 -9.53 0.97 -17.67
C THR A 64 -9.04 1.81 -16.50
N ARG A 65 -9.94 2.61 -15.92
CA ARG A 65 -9.72 3.30 -14.64
C ARG A 65 -10.16 2.37 -13.51
N HIS A 66 -9.25 2.08 -12.59
CA HIS A 66 -9.61 1.33 -11.39
C HIS A 66 -10.36 2.24 -10.42
N ARG A 67 -11.44 1.74 -9.83
CA ARG A 67 -12.16 2.42 -8.75
C ARG A 67 -11.16 2.85 -7.67
N PRO A 68 -11.07 4.14 -7.33
CA PRO A 68 -10.15 4.58 -6.30
C PRO A 68 -10.56 3.96 -4.96
N THR A 69 -9.59 3.82 -4.09
CA THR A 69 -9.73 3.14 -2.79
C THR A 69 -10.42 4.01 -1.74
N SER A 70 -10.87 5.22 -2.12
CA SER A 70 -11.59 6.13 -1.26
C SER A 70 -12.91 5.50 -0.84
N TYR A 71 -13.09 5.39 0.48
CA TYR A 71 -14.33 4.89 1.07
C TYR A 71 -15.42 5.95 0.91
N LEU A 72 -16.26 5.82 -0.13
CA LEU A 72 -17.52 6.55 -0.21
C LEU A 72 -18.45 5.98 0.86
N LYS A 73 -18.89 6.84 1.78
CA LYS A 73 -19.75 6.46 2.90
C LYS A 73 -21.19 6.39 2.41
N LEU A 74 -22.11 7.10 3.06
CA LEU A 74 -23.48 7.25 2.61
C LEU A 74 -23.64 8.39 1.61
N ASP A 75 -22.55 9.03 1.16
CA ASP A 75 -22.57 10.31 0.42
C ASP A 75 -23.52 10.30 -0.79
N ASN A 76 -23.43 9.28 -1.65
CA ASN A 76 -24.30 9.17 -2.83
C ASN A 76 -25.75 8.87 -2.46
N LEU A 77 -25.97 8.06 -1.42
CA LEU A 77 -27.30 7.76 -0.91
C LEU A 77 -27.95 9.02 -0.30
N LEU A 78 -27.18 9.81 0.46
CA LEU A 78 -27.62 11.08 1.04
C LEU A 78 -27.92 12.13 -0.04
N ARG A 79 -27.10 12.21 -1.09
CA ARG A 79 -27.37 13.05 -2.27
C ARG A 79 -28.68 12.64 -2.96
N TRP A 80 -28.90 11.35 -3.15
CA TRP A 80 -30.15 10.85 -3.71
C TRP A 80 -31.36 11.20 -2.84
N LEU A 81 -31.26 10.97 -1.53
CA LEU A 81 -32.31 11.32 -0.57
C LEU A 81 -32.63 12.81 -0.58
N SER A 82 -31.61 13.66 -0.64
CA SER A 82 -31.81 15.12 -0.73
C SER A 82 -32.58 15.52 -1.99
N ASN A 83 -32.29 14.88 -3.13
CA ASN A 83 -32.97 15.19 -4.39
C ASN A 83 -34.41 14.65 -4.43
N ASN A 84 -34.70 13.58 -3.67
CA ASN A 84 -35.99 12.90 -3.65
C ASN A 84 -36.78 13.14 -2.35
N PHE A 85 -36.40 14.15 -1.58
CA PHE A 85 -36.91 14.36 -0.22
C PHE A 85 -38.45 14.46 -0.19
N HIS A 86 -39.04 15.22 -1.13
CA HIS A 86 -40.49 15.39 -1.28
C HIS A 86 -41.27 14.08 -1.42
N ARG A 87 -40.64 12.99 -1.89
CA ARG A 87 -41.29 11.68 -2.07
C ARG A 87 -41.27 10.83 -0.81
N LEU A 88 -40.39 11.17 0.13
CA LEU A 88 -40.09 10.39 1.32
C LEU A 88 -40.52 11.10 2.61
N GLU A 89 -40.92 12.37 2.49
CA GLU A 89 -41.36 13.19 3.60
C GLU A 89 -42.66 12.64 4.19
N LYS A 90 -42.67 12.49 5.51
CA LYS A 90 -43.88 12.12 6.26
C LYS A 90 -44.61 13.42 6.62
N PRO A 91 -45.92 13.57 6.35
CA PRO A 91 -46.66 14.74 6.77
C PRO A 91 -46.59 14.85 8.30
N LEU A 92 -46.24 16.04 8.80
CA LEU A 92 -46.01 16.34 10.22
C LEU A 92 -47.26 15.98 11.05
N SER A 93 -47.28 14.77 11.62
CA SER A 93 -48.19 14.41 12.71
C SER A 93 -47.60 14.91 14.02
N VAL A 94 -48.45 15.47 14.87
CA VAL A 94 -48.11 16.13 16.16
C VAL A 94 -47.42 15.18 17.17
N GLN A 95 -47.34 13.87 16.86
CA GLN A 95 -46.87 12.83 17.79
C GLN A 95 -45.52 12.17 17.42
N GLU A 96 -44.94 12.44 16.24
CA GLU A 96 -43.66 11.81 15.83
C GLU A 96 -42.66 12.82 15.25
N GLU A 97 -41.52 13.02 15.94
CA GLU A 97 -40.39 13.85 15.49
C GLU A 97 -39.58 13.21 14.34
N ARG A 98 -40.24 12.72 13.27
CA ARG A 98 -39.57 12.09 12.13
C ARG A 98 -39.96 12.76 10.82
N TRP A 99 -38.95 13.20 10.08
CA TRP A 99 -39.12 13.90 8.80
C TRP A 99 -39.21 12.97 7.58
N LEU A 100 -38.85 11.69 7.71
CA LEU A 100 -38.92 10.71 6.63
C LEU A 100 -39.77 9.52 7.09
N ASP A 101 -40.54 8.90 6.18
CA ASP A 101 -41.25 7.65 6.47
C ASP A 101 -40.32 6.41 6.45
N ILE A 102 -39.09 6.61 6.93
CA ILE A 102 -38.02 5.60 6.95
C ILE A 102 -37.35 5.61 8.32
N GLU A 103 -37.27 4.44 8.94
CA GLU A 103 -36.65 4.26 10.27
C GLU A 103 -35.13 4.30 10.23
N PHE A 104 -34.54 3.54 9.32
CA PHE A 104 -33.10 3.45 9.16
C PHE A 104 -32.67 3.51 7.69
N ILE A 105 -31.55 4.17 7.45
CA ILE A 105 -30.93 4.33 6.14
C ILE A 105 -29.55 3.70 6.20
N ALA A 106 -29.30 2.72 5.34
CA ALA A 106 -28.05 1.98 5.30
C ALA A 106 -27.70 1.55 3.88
N SER A 107 -26.42 1.30 3.61
CA SER A 107 -26.04 0.58 2.40
C SER A 107 -26.38 -0.91 2.53
N LEU A 108 -26.66 -1.58 1.40
CA LEU A 108 -26.88 -3.03 1.39
C LEU A 108 -25.69 -3.79 2.00
N GLY A 109 -24.46 -3.29 1.82
CA GLY A 109 -23.26 -3.85 2.43
C GLY A 109 -23.30 -3.81 3.95
N THR A 110 -23.77 -2.70 4.53
CA THR A 110 -23.92 -2.53 5.99
C THR A 110 -24.95 -3.49 6.55
N ILE A 111 -26.13 -3.62 5.91
CA ILE A 111 -27.17 -4.58 6.31
C ILE A 111 -26.65 -6.01 6.22
N LYS A 112 -25.97 -6.37 5.11
CA LYS A 112 -25.34 -7.68 4.94
C LYS A 112 -24.32 -7.96 6.04
N THR A 113 -23.52 -6.97 6.45
CA THR A 113 -22.56 -7.16 7.54
C THR A 113 -23.25 -7.48 8.86
N ILE A 114 -24.35 -6.80 9.19
CA ILE A 114 -25.16 -7.08 10.40
C ILE A 114 -25.78 -8.48 10.32
N LEU A 115 -26.52 -8.79 9.25
CA LEU A 115 -27.23 -10.07 9.10
C LEU A 115 -26.27 -11.27 9.04
N CYS A 116 -25.08 -11.09 8.45
CA CYS A 116 -24.08 -12.14 8.39
C CYS A 116 -23.17 -12.18 9.64
N SER A 117 -23.33 -11.28 10.61
CA SER A 117 -22.48 -11.23 11.81
C SER A 117 -22.43 -12.56 12.58
N PRO A 118 -23.56 -13.26 12.81
CA PRO A 118 -23.55 -14.56 13.51
C PRO A 118 -22.71 -15.63 12.80
N TYR A 119 -22.56 -15.52 11.47
CA TYR A 119 -21.84 -16.47 10.63
C TYR A 119 -20.37 -16.07 10.38
N LYS A 120 -19.93 -14.91 10.87
CA LYS A 120 -18.57 -14.38 10.66
C LYS A 120 -17.74 -14.47 11.95
N MET A 121 -17.16 -15.64 12.20
CA MET A 121 -16.40 -15.96 13.42
C MET A 121 -15.08 -15.19 13.64
N ARG A 122 -14.61 -14.38 12.68
CA ARG A 122 -13.25 -13.77 12.71
C ARG A 122 -13.15 -12.31 12.25
N ASP A 123 -14.24 -11.73 11.77
CA ASP A 123 -14.23 -10.39 11.20
C ASP A 123 -14.88 -9.40 12.20
N GLU A 124 -14.03 -8.66 12.93
CA GLU A 124 -14.47 -7.48 13.69
C GLU A 124 -15.03 -6.42 12.71
N TRP A 125 -16.22 -5.90 13.00
CA TRP A 125 -16.84 -4.81 12.25
C TRP A 125 -17.29 -3.69 13.19
N ILE A 126 -17.26 -2.46 12.69
CA ILE A 126 -17.78 -1.28 13.40
C ILE A 126 -18.84 -0.67 12.49
N ILE A 127 -20.00 -0.34 13.05
CA ILE A 127 -21.03 0.43 12.35
C ILE A 127 -21.31 1.66 13.20
N CYS A 128 -21.20 2.83 12.57
CA CYS A 128 -21.59 4.09 13.17
C CYS A 128 -23.08 4.32 12.89
N ALA A 129 -23.83 4.63 13.94
CA ALA A 129 -25.24 4.98 13.87
C ALA A 129 -25.42 6.43 14.27
N SER A 130 -25.91 7.26 13.36
CA SER A 130 -26.21 8.68 13.62
C SER A 130 -27.71 8.92 13.50
N LYS A 131 -28.36 9.41 14.55
CA LYS A 131 -29.78 9.81 14.51
C LYS A 131 -29.89 11.27 14.08
N TYR A 132 -30.68 11.54 13.05
CA TYR A 132 -30.95 12.90 12.59
C TYR A 132 -32.43 13.05 12.23
N ARG A 133 -33.11 14.00 12.88
CA ARG A 133 -34.56 14.29 12.71
C ARG A 133 -35.43 13.02 12.70
N GLY A 134 -35.21 12.16 13.69
CA GLY A 134 -35.97 10.93 13.89
C GLY A 134 -35.54 9.71 13.06
N THR A 135 -34.68 9.87 12.04
CA THR A 135 -34.19 8.77 11.18
C THR A 135 -32.76 8.37 11.56
N ILE A 136 -32.46 7.07 11.56
CA ILE A 136 -31.15 6.51 11.91
C ILE A 136 -30.32 6.23 10.65
N TYR A 137 -29.12 6.76 10.58
CA TYR A 137 -28.19 6.54 9.47
C TYR A 137 -27.09 5.58 9.90
N LEU A 138 -27.02 4.41 9.27
CA LEU A 138 -26.02 3.38 9.54
C LEU A 138 -24.94 3.38 8.47
N CYS A 139 -23.70 3.58 8.89
CA CYS A 139 -22.54 3.54 8.02
C CYS A 139 -21.49 2.59 8.61
N GLU A 140 -21.04 1.63 7.80
CA GLU A 140 -19.93 0.77 8.19
C GLU A 140 -18.65 1.60 8.32
N PHE A 141 -17.83 1.31 9.32
CA PHE A 141 -16.51 1.86 9.53
C PHE A 141 -15.51 0.72 9.62
N TYR A 142 -14.31 0.94 9.08
CA TYR A 142 -13.22 -0.02 9.26
C TYR A 142 -12.76 0.00 10.72
N SER A 143 -12.39 -1.17 11.26
CA SER A 143 -11.57 -1.19 12.48
C SER A 143 -10.18 -0.63 12.16
N ASP A 144 -9.57 0.10 13.10
CA ASP A 144 -8.22 0.65 12.95
C ASP A 144 -7.21 -0.40 12.46
N LYS A 145 -7.39 -1.66 12.86
CA LYS A 145 -6.57 -2.81 12.41
C LYS A 145 -6.75 -3.13 10.91
N ARG A 146 -7.99 -3.07 10.38
CA ARG A 146 -8.33 -3.40 8.99
C ARG A 146 -7.90 -2.28 8.04
N GLU A 147 -8.05 -1.03 8.45
CA GLU A 147 -7.52 0.14 7.74
C GLU A 147 -5.98 0.11 7.71
N HIS A 148 -5.32 -0.21 8.85
CA HIS A 148 -3.86 -0.42 8.88
C HIS A 148 -3.42 -1.55 7.93
N HIS A 149 -4.19 -2.64 7.84
CA HIS A 149 -3.87 -3.76 6.97
C HIS A 149 -4.07 -3.43 5.48
N TYR A 150 -5.13 -2.70 5.13
CA TYR A 150 -5.49 -2.37 3.76
C TYR A 150 -4.61 -1.22 3.20
N VAL A 151 -4.32 -0.22 4.02
CA VAL A 151 -3.45 0.92 3.67
C VAL A 151 -1.97 0.50 3.62
N ASN A 152 -1.55 -0.51 4.39
CA ASN A 152 -0.14 -0.92 4.47
C ASN A 152 0.22 -2.28 3.85
N ALA A 153 -0.72 -3.11 3.40
CA ALA A 153 -0.38 -4.36 2.71
C ALA A 153 0.03 -4.09 1.26
N SER A 154 1.28 -3.63 1.06
CA SER A 154 1.89 -3.69 -0.27
C SER A 154 1.84 -5.12 -0.80
N MET A 155 1.63 -5.32 -2.10
CA MET A 155 1.68 -6.64 -2.75
C MET A 155 2.95 -7.44 -2.38
N ASN A 156 4.05 -6.73 -2.11
CA ASN A 156 5.31 -7.34 -1.67
C ASN A 156 5.23 -7.93 -0.25
N LYS A 157 4.45 -7.33 0.66
CA LYS A 157 4.17 -7.91 1.98
C LYS A 157 3.38 -9.20 1.85
N LEU A 158 2.34 -9.23 1.03
CA LEU A 158 1.54 -10.45 0.79
C LEU A 158 2.41 -11.57 0.17
N LYS A 159 3.25 -11.24 -0.82
CA LYS A 159 4.23 -12.17 -1.38
C LYS A 159 5.18 -12.72 -0.33
N PHE A 160 5.71 -11.86 0.55
CA PHE A 160 6.61 -12.29 1.60
C PHE A 160 5.89 -13.15 2.65
N MET A 161 4.68 -12.77 3.07
CA MET A 161 3.87 -13.55 4.02
C MET A 161 3.50 -14.93 3.47
N SER A 162 3.16 -15.04 2.17
CA SER A 162 2.96 -16.32 1.50
C SER A 162 4.22 -17.19 1.56
N PHE A 163 5.39 -16.59 1.33
CA PHE A 163 6.66 -17.28 1.48
C PHE A 163 6.91 -17.78 2.91
N LEU A 164 6.50 -17.03 3.95
CA LEU A 164 6.66 -17.44 5.35
C LEU A 164 5.84 -18.68 5.72
N ARG A 165 4.70 -18.87 5.07
CA ARG A 165 3.84 -20.04 5.28
C ARG A 165 4.48 -21.33 4.76
N LYS A 166 5.47 -21.24 3.86
CA LYS A 166 6.21 -22.40 3.35
C LYS A 166 7.16 -22.93 4.42
N ARG A 167 6.77 -24.01 5.11
CA ARG A 167 7.56 -24.68 6.14
C ARG A 167 7.55 -26.19 5.91
N CYS A 168 8.57 -26.88 6.41
CA CYS A 168 8.55 -28.35 6.46
C CYS A 168 7.54 -28.76 7.53
N ASN A 169 6.58 -29.63 7.19
CA ASN A 169 5.52 -30.05 8.12
C ASN A 169 6.05 -30.94 9.25
N VAL A 170 7.02 -31.81 8.97
CA VAL A 170 7.55 -32.77 9.97
C VAL A 170 8.46 -32.08 11.00
N ASN A 171 9.42 -31.29 10.55
CA ASN A 171 10.31 -30.54 11.42
C ASN A 171 10.64 -29.19 10.77
N PRO A 172 10.02 -28.09 11.25
CA PRO A 172 10.24 -26.76 10.71
C PRO A 172 11.72 -26.32 10.69
N ALA A 173 12.56 -26.82 11.61
CA ALA A 173 13.98 -26.48 11.68
C ALA A 173 14.80 -27.03 10.48
N ARG A 174 14.34 -28.12 9.85
CA ARG A 174 14.94 -28.67 8.62
C ARG A 174 14.44 -27.98 7.35
N GLY A 175 13.40 -27.16 7.46
CA GLY A 175 12.72 -26.52 6.34
C GLY A 175 13.44 -25.28 5.79
N PRO A 176 12.77 -24.55 4.89
CA PRO A 176 13.29 -23.31 4.36
C PRO A 176 13.48 -22.24 5.44
N PHE A 177 14.70 -21.72 5.58
CA PHE A 177 14.98 -20.60 6.49
C PHE A 177 14.48 -19.27 5.93
N HIS A 178 13.63 -18.59 6.71
CA HIS A 178 13.07 -17.31 6.33
C HIS A 178 13.79 -16.14 7.00
N PHE A 179 14.84 -15.63 6.35
CA PHE A 179 15.56 -14.47 6.87
C PHE A 179 14.69 -13.21 6.89
N ARG A 180 14.83 -12.40 7.94
CA ARG A 180 14.08 -11.16 8.13
C ARG A 180 14.89 -9.91 7.78
N ALA A 181 16.21 -9.95 8.02
CA ALA A 181 17.10 -8.83 7.76
C ALA A 181 17.19 -8.52 6.24
N PRO A 182 17.08 -7.24 5.80
CA PRO A 182 17.15 -6.84 4.40
C PRO A 182 18.37 -7.39 3.63
N SER A 183 19.54 -7.36 4.24
CA SER A 183 20.84 -7.88 3.79
C SER A 183 20.78 -9.38 3.51
N LYS A 184 20.15 -10.15 4.39
CA LYS A 184 19.97 -11.60 4.21
C LYS A 184 18.88 -11.92 3.19
N ILE A 185 17.88 -11.07 3.03
CA ILE A 185 16.91 -11.16 1.94
C ILE A 185 17.63 -10.96 0.60
N PHE A 186 18.42 -9.90 0.47
CA PHE A 186 19.22 -9.62 -0.73
C PHE A 186 20.21 -10.78 -1.01
N TRP A 187 20.95 -11.23 0.00
CA TRP A 187 21.86 -12.37 -0.12
C TRP A 187 21.14 -13.65 -0.58
N LYS A 188 19.93 -13.91 -0.06
CA LYS A 188 19.12 -15.07 -0.47
C LYS A 188 18.66 -14.96 -1.93
N THR A 189 18.32 -13.76 -2.39
CA THR A 189 18.00 -13.49 -3.80
C THR A 189 19.21 -13.76 -4.70
N VAL A 190 20.38 -13.22 -4.36
CA VAL A 190 21.62 -13.46 -5.13
C VAL A 190 22.01 -14.95 -5.11
N ARG A 191 21.89 -15.62 -3.97
CA ARG A 191 22.09 -17.08 -3.87
C ARG A 191 21.14 -17.87 -4.78
N GLY A 192 19.91 -17.40 -4.99
CA GLY A 192 18.95 -18.01 -5.90
C GLY A 192 19.35 -17.89 -7.38
N MET A 193 20.12 -16.85 -7.73
CA MET A 193 20.61 -16.60 -9.09
C MET A 193 21.93 -17.32 -9.40
N ILE A 194 22.62 -17.85 -8.38
CA ILE A 194 23.92 -18.53 -8.50
C ILE A 194 23.71 -20.05 -8.31
N PRO A 195 24.47 -20.91 -9.03
CA PRO A 195 24.49 -22.36 -8.80
C PRO A 195 25.18 -22.72 -7.47
N HIS A 196 24.58 -22.30 -6.34
CA HIS A 196 25.17 -22.32 -4.99
C HIS A 196 25.39 -23.71 -4.39
N LYS A 197 24.94 -24.77 -5.05
CA LYS A 197 25.22 -26.15 -4.64
C LYS A 197 26.62 -26.60 -5.06
N THR A 198 27.17 -26.04 -6.14
CA THR A 198 28.53 -26.35 -6.62
C THR A 198 29.58 -25.61 -5.80
N GLN A 199 30.82 -26.12 -5.80
CA GLN A 199 31.93 -25.48 -5.09
C GLN A 199 32.19 -24.06 -5.60
N ARG A 200 32.23 -23.88 -6.93
CA ARG A 200 32.34 -22.56 -7.58
C ARG A 200 31.27 -21.58 -7.09
N GLY A 201 30.01 -22.03 -6.98
CA GLY A 201 28.91 -21.20 -6.48
C GLY A 201 29.07 -20.83 -5.01
N LYS A 202 29.55 -21.76 -4.18
CA LYS A 202 29.86 -21.50 -2.76
C LYS A 202 30.99 -20.47 -2.62
N ASP A 203 32.04 -20.58 -3.43
CA ASP A 203 33.17 -19.64 -3.41
C ASP A 203 32.75 -18.23 -3.88
N ALA A 204 31.89 -18.14 -4.90
CA ALA A 204 31.30 -16.88 -5.33
C ALA A 204 30.49 -16.22 -4.21
N LEU A 205 29.67 -16.99 -3.49
CA LEU A 205 28.91 -16.47 -2.35
C LEU A 205 29.80 -16.06 -1.17
N ARG A 206 30.96 -16.70 -0.98
CA ARG A 206 31.94 -16.31 0.06
C ARG A 206 32.55 -14.93 -0.21
N ARG A 207 32.71 -14.56 -1.49
CA ARG A 207 33.20 -13.22 -1.89
C ARG A 207 32.16 -12.13 -1.67
N LEU A 208 30.87 -12.46 -1.71
CA LEU A 208 29.79 -11.50 -1.49
C LEU A 208 29.63 -11.18 0.01
N LYS A 209 29.84 -9.90 0.36
CA LYS A 209 29.55 -9.37 1.70
C LYS A 209 28.40 -8.37 1.62
N VAL A 210 27.39 -8.55 2.47
CA VAL A 210 26.17 -7.72 2.49
C VAL A 210 25.92 -7.23 3.91
N TYR A 211 25.65 -5.94 4.07
CA TYR A 211 25.47 -5.30 5.37
C TYR A 211 24.19 -4.46 5.40
N GLU A 212 23.65 -4.24 6.60
CA GLU A 212 22.67 -3.19 6.85
C GLU A 212 23.41 -1.88 7.17
N GLY A 213 23.00 -0.77 6.55
CA GLY A 213 23.74 0.48 6.68
C GLY A 213 25.14 0.38 6.08
N CYS A 214 26.07 1.21 6.57
CA CYS A 214 27.44 1.27 6.09
C CYS A 214 28.42 1.15 7.26
N PRO A 215 28.84 -0.08 7.60
CA PRO A 215 29.71 -0.31 8.75
C PRO A 215 31.17 0.10 8.46
N PRO A 216 31.98 0.41 9.49
CA PRO A 216 33.44 0.49 9.35
C PRO A 216 34.01 -0.84 8.84
N PRO A 217 35.03 -0.83 7.94
CA PRO A 217 35.78 0.32 7.42
C PRO A 217 35.22 0.91 6.11
N TYR A 218 33.98 0.55 5.72
CA TYR A 218 33.40 0.92 4.42
C TYR A 218 32.79 2.32 4.42
N ASP A 219 32.53 2.88 5.59
CA ASP A 219 31.98 4.23 5.79
C ASP A 219 32.88 5.33 5.23
N ARG A 220 34.20 5.14 5.28
CA ARG A 220 35.22 6.06 4.74
C ARG A 220 35.56 5.82 3.26
N ARG A 221 35.12 4.70 2.68
CA ARG A 221 35.42 4.35 1.29
C ARG A 221 34.40 4.99 0.35
N LYS A 222 34.86 5.42 -0.84
CA LYS A 222 33.96 5.89 -1.89
C LYS A 222 33.08 4.71 -2.34
N ARG A 223 31.77 4.85 -2.15
CA ARG A 223 30.78 3.86 -2.59
C ARG A 223 30.46 4.08 -4.06
N VAL A 224 30.31 2.97 -4.78
CA VAL A 224 29.93 2.96 -6.19
C VAL A 224 28.44 2.69 -6.34
N VAL A 225 27.89 3.05 -7.49
CA VAL A 225 26.49 2.87 -7.85
C VAL A 225 26.43 2.09 -9.16
N VAL A 226 25.41 1.25 -9.33
CA VAL A 226 25.17 0.49 -10.56
C VAL A 226 23.98 1.14 -11.29
N PRO A 227 24.20 1.94 -12.35
CA PRO A 227 23.13 2.71 -13.00
C PRO A 227 22.01 1.84 -13.56
N GLY A 228 22.34 0.69 -14.18
CA GLY A 228 21.37 -0.26 -14.73
C GLY A 228 20.47 -0.96 -13.69
N ALA A 229 20.73 -0.75 -12.39
CA ALA A 229 19.88 -1.23 -11.29
C ALA A 229 19.29 -0.10 -10.45
N MET A 230 19.49 1.16 -10.83
CA MET A 230 18.95 2.30 -10.09
C MET A 230 17.46 2.45 -10.35
N ARG A 231 16.67 2.43 -9.27
CA ARG A 231 15.21 2.65 -9.33
C ARG A 231 14.82 3.87 -10.15
N VAL A 232 15.51 5.00 -10.00
CA VAL A 232 15.17 6.24 -10.71
C VAL A 232 15.33 6.13 -12.23
N ILE A 233 16.22 5.25 -12.70
CA ILE A 233 16.43 4.97 -14.12
C ILE A 233 15.48 3.87 -14.58
N CYS A 234 15.38 2.77 -13.83
CA CYS A 234 14.66 1.57 -14.27
C CYS A 234 13.14 1.63 -14.08
N LEU A 235 12.61 2.51 -13.21
CA LEU A 235 11.19 2.57 -12.89
C LEU A 235 10.58 3.89 -13.39
N LYS A 236 9.46 3.80 -14.13
CA LYS A 236 8.71 4.98 -14.58
C LYS A 236 8.25 5.82 -13.37
N PRO A 237 8.29 7.17 -13.47
CA PRO A 237 7.71 8.06 -12.46
C PRO A 237 6.25 7.70 -12.13
N GLY A 238 5.84 7.94 -10.88
CA GLY A 238 4.48 7.63 -10.41
C GLY A 238 4.21 6.17 -10.05
N ARG A 239 5.10 5.22 -10.40
CA ARG A 239 4.94 3.81 -10.02
C ARG A 239 5.28 3.59 -8.55
N LYS A 240 4.37 2.95 -7.81
CA LYS A 240 4.55 2.57 -6.41
C LYS A 240 5.69 1.56 -6.28
N TYR A 241 6.54 1.73 -5.29
CA TYR A 241 7.63 0.81 -4.95
C TYR A 241 7.66 0.53 -3.46
N CYS A 242 8.41 -0.49 -3.05
CA CYS A 242 8.51 -0.90 -1.66
C CYS A 242 9.95 -0.79 -1.16
N HIS A 243 10.12 -0.27 0.05
CA HIS A 243 11.41 -0.28 0.74
C HIS A 243 11.60 -1.60 1.48
N VAL A 244 12.67 -2.33 1.15
CA VAL A 244 12.99 -3.61 1.80
C VAL A 244 13.14 -3.44 3.31
N GLY A 245 13.77 -2.36 3.79
CA GLY A 245 13.90 -2.08 5.23
C GLY A 245 12.57 -1.96 5.98
N ARG A 246 11.55 -1.38 5.34
CA ARG A 246 10.19 -1.31 5.90
C ARG A 246 9.55 -2.70 5.91
N LEU A 247 9.57 -3.40 4.77
CA LEU A 247 9.03 -4.75 4.64
C LEU A 247 9.63 -5.71 5.68
N SER A 248 10.97 -5.71 5.78
CA SER A 248 11.73 -6.52 6.74
C SER A 248 11.29 -6.30 8.18
N HIS A 249 11.08 -5.04 8.58
CA HIS A 249 10.63 -4.73 9.93
C HIS A 249 9.23 -5.26 10.21
N GLU A 250 8.29 -5.03 9.29
CA GLU A 250 6.92 -5.53 9.41
C GLU A 250 6.83 -7.06 9.46
N VAL A 251 7.81 -7.78 8.91
CA VAL A 251 7.86 -9.26 8.94
C VAL A 251 8.67 -9.83 10.11
N GLY A 252 9.24 -8.98 10.97
CA GLY A 252 9.91 -9.37 12.20
C GLY A 252 11.41 -9.06 12.32
N TRP A 253 11.94 -8.16 11.49
CA TRP A 253 13.31 -7.66 11.67
C TRP A 253 13.38 -6.60 12.77
N LYS A 254 14.11 -6.92 13.85
CA LYS A 254 14.15 -6.13 15.09
C LYS A 254 15.11 -4.93 15.06
N TYR A 255 16.12 -4.93 14.19
CA TYR A 255 17.23 -3.96 14.27
C TYR A 255 17.05 -2.70 13.42
N LYS A 256 15.83 -2.41 12.93
CA LYS A 256 15.54 -1.24 12.10
C LYS A 256 15.97 0.06 12.79
N ASP A 257 15.58 0.24 14.05
CA ASP A 257 15.82 1.50 14.78
C ASP A 257 17.28 1.64 15.24
N VAL A 258 17.93 0.52 15.58
CA VAL A 258 19.37 0.49 15.88
C VAL A 258 20.17 0.93 14.66
N VAL A 259 19.91 0.34 13.49
CA VAL A 259 20.60 0.70 12.24
C VAL A 259 20.31 2.15 11.85
N ARG A 260 19.07 2.62 12.02
CA ARG A 260 18.70 4.03 11.77
C ARG A 260 19.54 4.98 12.62
N THR A 261 19.69 4.68 13.91
CA THR A 261 20.47 5.49 14.85
C THR A 261 21.95 5.52 14.46
N LEU A 262 22.53 4.37 14.11
CA LEU A 262 23.92 4.27 13.68
C LEU A 262 24.17 5.00 12.35
N GLU A 263 23.27 4.86 11.38
CA GLU A 263 23.36 5.59 10.11
C GLU A 263 23.22 7.10 10.28
N ASN A 264 22.37 7.57 11.20
CA ASN A 264 22.29 9.00 11.52
C ASN A 264 23.61 9.52 12.08
N LYS A 265 24.21 8.81 13.06
CA LYS A 265 25.54 9.16 13.59
C LYS A 265 26.60 9.19 12.48
N ARG A 266 26.59 8.20 11.59
CA ARG A 266 27.52 8.11 10.44
C ARG A 266 27.32 9.28 9.45
N ARG A 267 26.07 9.64 9.14
CA ARG A 267 25.74 10.77 8.25
C ARG A 267 26.24 12.09 8.82
N THR A 268 26.04 12.35 10.11
CA THR A 268 26.54 13.56 10.76
C THR A 268 28.06 13.68 10.62
N ARG A 269 28.81 12.60 10.89
CA ARG A 269 30.27 12.57 10.69
C ARG A 269 30.66 12.81 9.23
N ALA A 270 29.96 12.18 8.29
CA ALA A 270 30.21 12.35 6.86
C ALA A 270 29.95 13.79 6.38
N ILE A 271 28.94 14.49 6.91
CA ILE A 271 28.66 15.89 6.58
C ILE A 271 29.84 16.77 7.01
N LEU A 272 30.35 16.59 8.24
CA LEU A 272 31.51 17.33 8.73
C LEU A 272 32.76 17.08 7.88
N GLU A 273 33.00 15.83 7.48
CA GLU A 273 34.12 15.47 6.62
C GLU A 273 33.99 16.09 5.22
N VAL A 274 32.78 16.11 4.65
CA VAL A 274 32.51 16.77 3.37
C VAL A 274 32.71 18.27 3.46
N GLN A 275 32.27 18.92 4.54
CA GLN A 275 32.50 20.35 4.78
C GLN A 275 33.99 20.68 4.85
N LYS A 276 34.76 19.90 5.64
CA LYS A 276 36.22 20.03 5.72
C LYS A 276 36.87 19.88 4.35
N ARG A 277 36.48 18.85 3.59
CA ARG A 277 36.98 18.61 2.23
C ARG A 277 36.64 19.75 1.27
N ASN A 278 35.43 20.30 1.34
CA ASN A 278 35.02 21.41 0.48
C ASN A 278 35.77 22.71 0.82
N LYS A 279 35.98 22.98 2.12
CA LYS A 279 36.81 24.11 2.58
C LYS A 279 38.24 23.96 2.08
N LEU A 280 38.82 22.77 2.22
CA LEU A 280 40.16 22.47 1.71
C LEU A 280 40.24 22.66 0.20
N LYS A 281 39.28 22.14 -0.57
CA LYS A 281 39.20 22.37 -2.03
C LYS A 281 39.20 23.85 -2.41
N LYS A 282 38.45 24.69 -1.67
CA LYS A 282 38.42 26.14 -1.90
C LYS A 282 39.79 26.78 -1.66
N LEU A 283 40.44 26.43 -0.54
CA LEU A 283 41.81 26.88 -0.22
C LEU A 283 42.82 26.43 -1.28
N THR A 284 42.77 25.17 -1.70
CA THR A 284 43.65 24.63 -2.75
C THR A 284 43.45 25.38 -4.07
N LYS A 285 42.21 25.73 -4.43
CA LYS A 285 41.93 26.53 -5.63
C LYS A 285 42.55 27.93 -5.53
N GLN A 286 42.34 28.63 -4.41
CA GLN A 286 42.92 29.96 -4.16
C GLN A 286 44.45 29.94 -4.18
N ALA A 287 45.05 28.92 -3.56
CA ALA A 287 46.50 28.73 -3.60
C ALA A 287 47.00 28.48 -5.03
N GLY A 288 46.30 27.64 -5.79
CA GLY A 288 46.58 27.37 -7.21
C GLY A 288 46.53 28.64 -8.08
N GLU A 289 45.51 29.47 -7.90
CA GLU A 289 45.40 30.78 -8.57
C GLU A 289 46.57 31.71 -8.21
N SER A 290 47.00 31.70 -6.93
CA SER A 290 48.10 32.55 -6.45
C SER A 290 49.45 32.15 -7.05
N VAL A 291 49.69 30.85 -7.27
CA VAL A 291 50.96 30.33 -7.84
C VAL A 291 50.90 30.09 -9.35
N ALA A 292 49.80 30.46 -10.01
CA ALA A 292 49.52 30.09 -11.40
C ALA A 292 50.66 30.47 -12.38
N LYS A 293 51.31 31.62 -12.18
CA LYS A 293 52.46 32.05 -13.00
C LYS A 293 53.64 31.10 -12.89
N ALA A 294 53.94 30.62 -11.68
CA ALA A 294 55.04 29.70 -11.44
C ALA A 294 54.73 28.29 -11.97
N THR A 295 53.46 27.87 -11.92
CA THR A 295 53.03 26.54 -12.40
C THR A 295 52.64 26.49 -13.87
N ALA A 296 52.67 27.61 -14.59
CA ALA A 296 52.33 27.73 -16.00
C ALA A 296 53.05 26.71 -16.92
N PRO A 297 54.37 26.47 -16.83
CA PRO A 297 55.04 25.50 -17.72
C PRO A 297 54.52 24.07 -17.51
N TYR A 298 54.26 23.66 -16.26
CA TYR A 298 53.71 22.34 -15.96
C TYR A 298 52.25 22.20 -16.42
N THR A 299 51.47 23.28 -16.28
CA THR A 299 50.07 23.31 -16.72
C THR A 299 49.99 23.19 -18.24
N ALA A 300 50.90 23.82 -18.99
CA ALA A 300 50.99 23.67 -20.44
C ALA A 300 51.23 22.21 -20.87
N ILE A 301 52.09 21.48 -20.15
CA ILE A 301 52.32 20.04 -20.39
C ILE A 301 51.03 19.24 -20.12
N ILE A 302 50.36 19.48 -19.00
CA ILE A 302 49.11 18.79 -18.63
C ILE A 302 48.01 19.04 -19.69
N ASN A 303 47.88 20.28 -20.15
CA ASN A 303 46.93 20.67 -21.18
C ASN A 303 47.25 20.02 -22.54
N ASN A 304 48.54 19.84 -22.87
CA ASN A 304 48.94 19.13 -24.08
C ASN A 304 48.50 17.65 -24.08
N PHE A 305 48.38 17.04 -22.90
CA PHE A 305 47.79 15.70 -22.73
C PHE A 305 46.25 15.70 -22.70
N GLY A 306 45.60 16.85 -22.88
CA GLY A 306 44.15 16.98 -22.93
C GLY A 306 43.45 16.99 -21.56
N TYR A 307 44.21 17.11 -20.46
CA TYR A 307 43.64 17.31 -19.14
C TYR A 307 43.40 18.81 -18.90
N ASN A 308 42.17 19.18 -18.49
CA ASN A 308 41.79 20.54 -18.08
C ASN A 308 41.34 20.57 -16.62
#